data_AF-A0A9D7CWA4-F1
#
_entry.id   AF-A0A9D7CWA4-F1
#
_cell.length_a   1.000
_cell.length_b   1.000
_cell.length_c   1.000
_cell.angle_alpha   90.00
_cell.angle_beta   90.00
_cell.angle_gamma   90.00
#
_symmetry.space_group_name_H-M   'P 1'
#
loop_
_entity.id
_entity.type
_entity.pdbx_description
1 polymer ?
#
loop_
_entity_poly.entity_id
_entity_poly.type
_entity_poly.pdbx_seq_one_letter_code
_entity_poly.pdbx_strand_id
1 'polypeptide(L)'
;MRPRFLVGAVAIAALTLSAEAAAQSPAAEALFREGVALLDSGDLKGACARFAESHKLEPSVGAAMNLGRCLERDGKNASAWASYLAAASSPRPRRSGARDGSQRPRVRARAQAPPRAIRHGRA
;
A
#
# COMPACT_ATOMS: atom_id res chain seq x y z
N MET A 1 -44.10 57.51 6.60
CA MET A 1 -42.67 57.53 6.97
C MET A 1 -42.08 56.15 6.71
N ARG A 2 -41.03 56.03 5.88
CA ARG A 2 -40.34 54.77 5.55
C ARG A 2 -39.05 54.64 6.38
N PRO A 3 -38.73 53.44 6.89
CA PRO A 3 -37.34 52.99 6.92
C PRO A 3 -37.20 51.65 6.20
N ARG A 4 -36.44 51.60 5.10
CA ARG A 4 -35.00 51.28 5.03
C ARG A 4 -34.76 49.78 5.07
N PHE A 5 -34.46 49.27 3.88
CA PHE A 5 -34.00 47.93 3.55
C PHE A 5 -32.91 47.43 4.51
N LEU A 6 -33.11 46.26 5.10
CA LEU A 6 -32.04 45.42 5.62
C LEU A 6 -31.94 44.23 4.68
N VAL A 7 -30.96 44.31 3.79
CA VAL A 7 -30.47 43.19 2.98
C VAL A 7 -29.89 42.17 3.95
N GLY A 8 -30.68 41.15 4.30
CA GLY A 8 -30.22 40.00 5.06
C GLY A 8 -29.33 39.16 4.16
N ALA A 9 -28.02 39.28 4.34
CA ALA A 9 -27.04 38.43 3.69
C ALA A 9 -27.28 36.96 4.09
N VAL A 10 -27.79 36.16 3.15
CA VAL A 10 -27.84 34.71 3.28
C VAL A 10 -26.40 34.21 3.10
N ALA A 11 -25.70 34.05 4.22
CA ALA A 11 -24.42 33.35 4.25
C ALA A 11 -24.71 31.86 4.01
N ILE A 12 -24.53 31.41 2.77
CA ILE A 12 -24.52 29.99 2.42
C ILE A 12 -23.28 29.40 3.10
N ALA A 13 -23.48 28.78 4.26
CA ALA A 13 -22.48 27.95 4.89
C ALA A 13 -22.19 26.78 3.95
N ALA A 14 -21.12 26.89 3.17
CA ALA A 14 -20.59 25.78 2.41
C ALA A 14 -20.11 24.73 3.41
N LEU A 15 -20.93 23.71 3.67
CA LEU A 15 -20.49 22.48 4.30
C LEU A 15 -19.45 21.87 3.36
N THR A 16 -18.17 22.17 3.59
CA THR A 16 -17.08 21.38 3.05
C THR A 16 -17.16 20.03 3.72
N LEU A 17 -17.89 19.11 3.07
CA LEU A 17 -17.85 17.69 3.37
C LEU A 17 -16.43 17.23 3.00
N SER A 18 -15.50 17.39 3.94
CA SER A 18 -14.20 16.75 3.88
C SER A 18 -14.49 15.27 3.80
N ALA A 19 -14.32 14.68 2.62
CA ALA A 19 -14.22 13.25 2.49
C ALA A 19 -12.97 12.86 3.28
N GLU A 20 -13.15 12.47 4.54
CA GLU A 20 -12.09 11.87 5.35
C GLU A 20 -11.49 10.74 4.50
N ALA A 21 -10.30 10.97 3.96
CA ALA A 21 -9.51 9.90 3.38
C ALA A 21 -9.30 8.90 4.54
N ALA A 22 -10.01 7.77 4.51
CA ALA A 22 -9.99 6.79 5.58
C ALA A 22 -8.53 6.45 5.88
N ALA A 23 -8.04 6.95 7.02
CA ALA A 23 -6.69 6.69 7.45
C ALA A 23 -6.61 5.22 7.88
N GLN A 24 -5.66 4.49 7.32
CA GLN A 24 -5.47 3.07 7.62
C GLN A 24 -5.36 2.87 9.13
N SER A 25 -6.07 1.89 9.67
CA SER A 25 -6.08 1.59 11.12
C SER A 25 -4.65 1.45 11.67
N PRO A 26 -4.25 2.25 12.69
CA PRO A 26 -2.92 2.15 13.29
C PRO A 26 -2.61 0.75 13.84
N ALA A 27 -3.64 0.04 14.32
CA ALA A 27 -3.52 -1.33 14.80
C ALA A 27 -3.26 -2.31 13.65
N ALA A 28 -3.99 -2.20 12.53
CA ALA A 28 -3.76 -3.04 11.35
C ALA A 28 -2.35 -2.85 10.77
N GLU A 29 -1.88 -1.60 10.75
CA GLU A 29 -0.55 -1.24 10.28
C GLU A 29 0.56 -1.73 11.23
N ALA A 30 0.35 -1.69 12.55
CA ALA A 30 1.30 -2.26 13.51
C ALA A 30 1.47 -3.77 13.31
N LEU A 31 0.36 -4.50 13.19
CA LEU A 31 0.35 -5.94 12.90
C LEU A 31 1.01 -6.24 11.56
N PHE A 32 0.77 -5.42 10.54
CA PHE A 32 1.41 -5.59 9.23
C PHE A 32 2.94 -5.51 9.34
N ARG A 33 3.46 -4.49 10.03
CA ARG A 33 4.91 -4.32 10.21
C ARG A 33 5.54 -5.44 11.03
N GLU A 34 4.86 -5.91 12.08
CA GLU A 34 5.31 -7.08 12.84
C GLU A 34 5.36 -8.32 11.95
N GLY A 35 4.33 -8.53 11.13
CA GLY A 35 4.30 -9.63 10.15
C GLY A 35 5.46 -9.58 9.16
N VAL A 36 5.84 -8.39 8.69
CA VAL A 36 7.02 -8.21 7.82
C VAL A 36 8.30 -8.62 8.55
N ALA A 37 8.50 -8.16 9.78
CA ALA A 37 9.68 -8.52 10.56
C ALA A 37 9.77 -10.04 10.82
N LEU A 38 8.65 -10.69 11.14
CA LEU A 38 8.59 -12.14 11.34
C LEU A 38 8.85 -12.92 10.05
N LEU A 39 8.33 -12.42 8.92
CA LEU A 39 8.55 -13.04 7.61
C LEU A 39 10.03 -12.97 7.20
N ASP A 40 10.68 -11.84 7.49
CA ASP A 40 12.11 -11.61 7.23
C ASP A 40 13.00 -12.46 8.15
N SER A 41 12.59 -12.68 9.41
CA SER A 41 13.29 -13.57 10.34
C SER A 41 13.04 -15.06 10.06
N GLY A 42 12.07 -15.38 9.21
CA GLY A 42 11.73 -16.76 8.85
C GLY A 42 10.71 -17.42 9.78
N ASP A 43 10.16 -16.70 10.77
CA ASP A 43 9.00 -17.18 11.52
C ASP A 43 7.74 -17.07 10.68
N LEU A 44 7.54 -18.07 9.82
CA LEU A 44 6.40 -18.12 8.89
C LEU A 44 5.06 -18.20 9.63
N LYS A 45 5.01 -18.92 10.75
CA LYS A 45 3.77 -19.09 11.52
C LYS A 45 3.36 -17.77 12.16
N GLY A 46 4.31 -17.08 12.80
CA GLY A 46 4.10 -15.74 13.36
C GLY A 46 3.72 -14.73 12.28
N ALA A 47 4.44 -14.71 11.16
CA ALA A 47 4.18 -13.82 10.05
C ALA A 47 2.75 -13.99 9.51
N CYS A 48 2.33 -15.23 9.24
CA CYS A 48 0.99 -15.51 8.74
C CYS A 48 -0.12 -15.09 9.71
N ALA A 49 0.08 -15.30 11.01
CA ALA A 49 -0.88 -14.84 12.02
C ALA A 49 -1.03 -13.31 11.98
N ARG A 50 0.08 -12.58 11.97
CA ARG A 50 0.07 -11.11 11.96
C ARG A 50 -0.53 -10.52 10.69
N PHE A 51 -0.23 -11.08 9.52
CA PHE A 51 -0.85 -10.61 8.27
C PHE A 51 -2.35 -10.92 8.21
N ALA A 52 -2.78 -12.08 8.71
CA ALA A 52 -4.19 -12.42 8.78
C ALA A 52 -4.96 -11.49 9.73
N GLU A 53 -4.41 -11.19 10.90
CA GLU A 53 -5.00 -10.23 11.85
C GLU A 53 -5.05 -8.82 11.27
N SER A 54 -3.95 -8.36 10.65
CA SER A 54 -3.89 -7.07 9.96
C SER A 54 -4.99 -6.96 8.89
N HIS A 55 -5.10 -7.97 8.01
CA HIS A 55 -6.09 -8.00 6.93
C HIS A 55 -7.53 -8.12 7.45
N LYS A 56 -7.73 -8.80 8.58
CA LYS A 56 -9.04 -8.88 9.24
C LYS A 56 -9.48 -7.54 9.83
N LEU A 57 -8.53 -6.77 10.39
CA LEU A 57 -8.82 -5.43 10.91
C LEU A 57 -9.08 -4.44 9.78
N GLU A 58 -8.21 -4.43 8.77
CA GLU A 58 -8.33 -3.56 7.60
C GLU A 58 -7.94 -4.36 6.34
N PRO A 59 -8.91 -4.80 5.53
CA PRO A 59 -8.62 -5.51 4.30
C PRO A 59 -7.75 -4.67 3.36
N SER A 60 -6.54 -5.16 3.08
CA SER A 60 -5.60 -4.49 2.19
C SER A 60 -4.90 -5.48 1.26
N VAL A 61 -4.57 -5.00 0.05
CA VAL A 61 -3.78 -5.75 -0.94
C VAL A 61 -2.44 -6.17 -0.37
N GLY A 62 -1.77 -5.28 0.39
CA GLY A 62 -0.47 -5.55 0.99
C GLY A 62 -0.53 -6.72 1.98
N ALA A 63 -1.48 -6.70 2.91
CA ALA A 63 -1.62 -7.77 3.90
C ALA A 63 -1.99 -9.11 3.24
N ALA A 64 -2.89 -9.11 2.27
CA ALA A 64 -3.26 -10.33 1.53
C ALA A 64 -2.09 -10.92 0.72
N MET A 65 -1.28 -10.07 0.07
CA MET A 65 -0.09 -10.51 -0.67
C MET A 65 0.97 -11.14 0.26
N ASN A 66 1.22 -10.52 1.41
CA ASN A 66 2.20 -11.05 2.35
C ASN A 66 1.70 -12.30 3.09
N LEU A 67 0.39 -12.40 3.36
CA LEU A 67 -0.23 -13.64 3.83
C LEU A 67 -0.05 -14.78 2.81
N GLY A 68 -0.26 -14.51 1.52
CA GLY A 68 0.02 -15.49 0.46
C GLY A 68 1.48 -15.94 0.48
N ARG A 69 2.42 -15.00 0.57
CA ARG A 69 3.86 -15.28 0.58
C ARG A 69 4.29 -16.14 1.78
N CYS A 70 3.81 -15.85 2.97
CA CYS A 70 4.18 -16.63 4.16
C CYS A 70 3.58 -18.05 4.08
N LEU A 71 2.33 -18.19 3.60
CA LEU A 71 1.64 -19.47 3.46
C LEU A 71 2.33 -20.36 2.41
N GLU A 72 2.76 -19.79 1.30
CA GLU A 72 3.51 -20.48 0.26
C GLU A 72 4.85 -21.00 0.78
N ARG A 73 5.60 -20.17 1.53
CA ARG A 73 6.84 -20.58 2.20
C ARG A 73 6.60 -21.68 3.25
N ASP A 74 5.43 -21.70 3.87
CA ASP A 74 4.99 -22.71 4.86
C ASP A 74 4.40 -23.98 4.18
N GLY A 75 4.43 -24.06 2.84
CA GLY A 75 3.93 -25.19 2.06
C GLY A 75 2.41 -25.26 1.87
N LYS A 76 1.67 -24.24 2.33
CA LYS A 76 0.20 -24.16 2.27
C LYS A 76 -0.27 -23.49 0.98
N ASN A 77 0.11 -24.06 -0.17
CA ASN A 77 -0.06 -23.45 -1.49
C ASN A 77 -1.53 -23.13 -1.84
N ALA A 78 -2.49 -23.98 -1.45
CA ALA A 78 -3.90 -23.72 -1.71
C ALA A 78 -4.41 -22.48 -0.95
N SER A 79 -4.03 -22.35 0.33
CA SER A 79 -4.37 -21.18 1.14
C SER A 79 -3.67 -19.92 0.63
N ALA A 80 -2.41 -20.05 0.21
CA ALA A 80 -1.65 -18.95 -0.39
C ALA A 80 -2.35 -18.42 -1.65
N TRP A 81 -2.79 -19.33 -2.52
CA TRP A 81 -3.54 -18.99 -3.73
C TRP A 81 -4.82 -18.19 -3.41
N ALA A 82 -5.58 -18.62 -2.40
CA ALA A 82 -6.77 -17.88 -1.96
C ALA A 82 -6.42 -16.45 -1.50
N SER A 83 -5.32 -16.25 -0.75
CA SER A 83 -4.86 -14.92 -0.35
C SER A 83 -4.42 -14.06 -1.54
N TYR A 84 -3.73 -14.64 -2.52
CA TYR A 84 -3.36 -13.92 -3.74
C TYR A 84 -4.58 -13.53 -4.58
N LEU A 85 -5.60 -14.37 -4.65
CA LEU A 85 -6.88 -14.03 -5.30
C LEU A 85 -7.58 -12.87 -4.59
N ALA A 86 -7.61 -12.86 -3.25
CA ALA A 86 -8.17 -11.76 -2.48
C ALA A 86 -7.43 -10.43 -2.73
N ALA A 87 -6.10 -10.49 -2.88
CA ALA A 87 -5.30 -9.33 -3.26
C ALA A 87 -5.61 -8.85 -4.69
N ALA A 88 -5.82 -9.77 -5.64
CA ALA A 88 -6.12 -9.46 -7.03
C ALA A 88 -7.54 -8.90 -7.25
N SER A 89 -8.51 -9.33 -6.44
CA SER A 89 -9.91 -8.89 -6.50
C SER A 89 -10.18 -7.59 -5.76
N SER A 90 -9.24 -7.13 -4.91
CA SER A 90 -9.37 -5.87 -4.20
C SER A 90 -9.46 -4.69 -5.18
N PRO A 91 -10.47 -3.81 -5.04
CA PRO A 91 -10.56 -2.60 -5.84
C PRO A 91 -9.28 -1.81 -5.71
N ARG A 92 -8.59 -1.57 -6.84
CA ARG A 92 -7.39 -0.72 -6.81
C ARG A 92 -7.81 0.66 -6.32
N PRO A 93 -7.25 1.18 -5.20
CA PRO A 93 -7.47 2.58 -4.90
C PRO A 93 -7.02 3.37 -6.12
N ARG A 94 -7.88 4.29 -6.58
CA ARG A 94 -7.53 5.23 -7.63
C ARG A 94 -6.19 5.84 -7.20
N ARG A 95 -5.16 5.74 -8.05
CA ARG A 95 -3.81 6.21 -7.72
C ARG A 95 -3.80 7.73 -7.64
N SER A 96 -4.41 8.31 -6.63
CA SER A 96 -4.08 9.64 -6.11
C SER A 96 -2.68 9.49 -5.54
N GLY A 97 -1.70 10.12 -6.21
CA GLY A 97 -0.29 9.91 -5.95
C GLY A 97 0.11 10.23 -4.51
N ALA A 98 0.00 9.25 -3.62
CA ALA A 98 0.55 9.31 -2.28
C ALA A 98 0.73 7.88 -1.75
N ARG A 99 2.00 7.59 -1.43
CA ARG A 99 2.48 6.50 -0.55
C ARG A 99 2.43 5.08 -1.13
N ASP A 100 3.40 4.84 -1.99
CA ASP A 100 4.10 3.56 -2.07
C ASP A 100 4.75 3.29 -0.68
N GLY A 101 4.12 2.42 0.12
CA GLY A 101 4.64 1.95 1.40
C GLY A 101 5.84 1.01 1.26
N SER A 102 6.26 0.67 0.03
CA SER A 102 7.59 0.14 -0.19
C SER A 102 8.56 1.32 -0.24
N GLN A 103 9.21 1.60 0.88
CA GLN A 103 10.49 2.30 0.84
C GLN A 103 11.53 1.34 0.24
N ARG A 104 11.33 0.92 -1.02
CA ARG A 104 12.45 0.50 -1.84
C ARG A 104 13.14 1.79 -2.25
N PRO A 105 14.38 2.07 -1.80
CA PRO A 105 15.12 3.18 -2.35
C PRO A 105 15.11 2.99 -3.87
N ARG A 106 14.57 3.97 -4.58
CA ARG A 106 14.69 4.02 -6.04
C ARG A 106 16.17 4.21 -6.31
N VAL A 107 16.91 3.10 -6.37
CA VAL A 107 18.18 3.04 -7.07
C VAL A 107 17.85 3.46 -8.49
N ARG A 108 18.06 4.75 -8.79
CA ARG A 108 18.19 5.21 -10.16
C ARG A 108 19.35 4.39 -10.68
N ALA A 109 19.05 3.34 -11.44
CA ALA A 109 20.05 2.66 -12.23
C ALA A 109 20.65 3.75 -13.12
N ARG A 110 21.78 4.31 -12.68
CA ARG A 110 22.68 5.01 -13.59
C ARG A 110 23.01 3.95 -14.62
N ALA A 111 22.47 4.11 -15.82
CA ALA A 111 22.89 3.34 -16.97
C ALA A 111 24.41 3.55 -17.07
N GLN A 112 25.17 2.57 -16.59
CA GLN A 112 26.58 2.49 -16.89
C GLN A 112 26.62 2.16 -18.38
N ALA A 113 27.04 3.13 -19.18
CA ALA A 113 27.30 2.87 -20.60
C ALA A 113 28.31 1.71 -20.67
N PRO A 114 28.10 0.71 -21.55
CA PRO A 114 29.07 -0.36 -21.69
C PRO A 114 30.43 0.22 -22.14
N PRO A 115 31.55 -0.31 -21.66
CA PRO A 115 32.87 0.13 -22.12
C PRO A 115 32.95 -0.05 -23.64
N ARG A 116 33.31 1.01 -24.36
CA ARG A 116 33.59 0.93 -25.79
C ARG A 116 34.76 -0.04 -25.98
N ALA A 117 34.49 -1.19 -26.58
CA ALA A 117 35.53 -2.10 -27.02
C ALA A 117 36.46 -1.34 -27.98
N ILE A 118 37.74 -1.23 -27.62
CA ILE A 118 38.78 -0.73 -28.52
C ILE A 118 38.88 -1.73 -29.66
N ARG A 119 38.44 -1.33 -30.85
CA ARG A 119 38.66 -2.09 -32.08
C ARG A 119 40.16 -2.06 -32.35
N HIS A 120 40.89 -3.11 -31.96
CA HIS A 120 42.23 -3.34 -32.48
C HIS A 120 42.09 -3.56 -33.99
N GLY A 121 42.52 -2.57 -34.76
CA GLY A 121 42.62 -2.66 -36.21
C GLY A 121 43.63 -3.75 -36.57
N ARG A 122 43.17 -4.76 -37.31
CA ARG A 122 44.02 -5.60 -38.13
C ARG A 122 43.98 -5.05 -39.55
N ALA A 123 45.11 -4.50 -39.98
CA ALA A 123 45.75 -4.58 -41.29
C ALA A 123 46.72 -3.41 -41.41
#